data_AF-C6H6C0-F1
#
_entry.id   AF-C6H6C0-F1
#
_cell.length_a   1.000
_cell.length_b   1.000
_cell.length_c   1.000
_cell.angle_alpha   90.00
_cell.angle_beta   90.00
_cell.angle_gamma   90.00
#
_symmetry.space_group_name_H-M   'P 1'
#
loop_
_entity.id
_entity.type
_entity.pdbx_description
1 polymer ?
#
loop_
_entity_poly.entity_id
_entity_poly.type
_entity_poly.pdbx_seq_one_letter_code
_entity_poly.pdbx_strand_id
1 'polypeptide(L)'
;MTEDKDERAVELSSIAAIYPEIVIDSGSKFRASLELPVSPRNPLKVIFLRPQPSLPSPPASLSAREDGDALHDDAEEVEPCSLSHLPPLKLEIELPDGYPRLSPPRFSITTNPEWLPPSKVAELVTCGKKLWEECGMDVIIFAYIDHLQQLGERSFDLSTDPELPVILSRDLKVALMDFDMQSRRQKFEQETFECGEMLAR
;
A
#
# COMPACT_ATOMS: atom_id res chain seq x y z
N MET A 1 12.79 28.72 -32.38
CA MET A 1 12.22 27.35 -32.47
C MET A 1 12.23 26.82 -31.06
N THR A 2 11.14 27.01 -30.32
CA THR A 2 10.99 26.40 -28.99
C THR A 2 10.78 24.91 -29.23
N GLU A 3 11.74 24.09 -28.82
CA GLU A 3 11.45 22.69 -28.53
C GLU A 3 10.43 22.71 -27.39
N ASP A 4 9.15 22.70 -27.74
CA ASP A 4 8.05 22.55 -26.79
C ASP A 4 8.16 21.12 -26.26
N LYS A 5 8.96 20.94 -25.20
CA LYS A 5 9.10 19.64 -24.57
C LYS A 5 7.73 19.27 -24.02
N ASP A 6 7.20 18.14 -24.50
CA ASP A 6 5.93 17.58 -24.04
C ASP A 6 5.89 17.61 -22.51
N GLU A 7 4.92 18.34 -21.94
CA GLU A 7 4.78 18.59 -20.50
C GLU A 7 4.82 17.26 -19.71
N ARG A 8 4.24 16.19 -20.26
CA ARG A 8 4.26 14.83 -19.69
C ARG A 8 5.67 14.28 -19.54
N ALA A 9 6.51 14.45 -20.56
CA ALA A 9 7.88 13.95 -20.56
C ALA A 9 8.76 14.77 -19.62
N VAL A 10 8.54 16.09 -19.54
CA VAL A 10 9.25 16.96 -18.59
C VAL A 10 8.89 16.60 -17.16
N GLU A 11 7.61 16.38 -16.87
CA GLU A 11 7.16 15.99 -15.55
C GLU A 11 7.76 14.64 -15.15
N LEU A 12 7.59 13.57 -15.94
CA LEU A 12 8.14 12.25 -15.60
C LEU A 12 9.66 12.26 -15.46
N SER A 13 10.37 13.04 -16.28
CA SER A 13 11.82 13.21 -16.13
C SER A 13 12.19 13.91 -14.82
N SER A 14 11.36 14.84 -14.35
CA SER A 14 11.57 15.54 -13.08
C SER A 14 11.25 14.61 -11.91
N ILE A 15 10.19 13.81 -12.01
CA ILE A 15 9.86 12.77 -11.03
C ILE A 15 10.98 11.75 -10.93
N ALA A 16 11.54 11.29 -12.05
CA ALA A 16 12.67 10.35 -12.06
C ALA A 16 13.95 10.92 -11.44
N ALA A 17 14.10 12.25 -11.37
CA ALA A 17 15.21 12.87 -10.66
C ALA A 17 15.00 12.86 -9.13
N ILE A 18 13.75 12.84 -8.65
CA ILE A 18 13.39 12.80 -7.23
C ILE A 18 13.30 11.34 -6.73
N TYR A 19 12.71 10.48 -7.54
CA TYR A 19 12.49 9.05 -7.30
C TYR A 19 13.28 8.26 -8.35
N PRO A 20 14.59 8.05 -8.18
CA PRO A 20 15.42 7.30 -9.13
C PRO A 20 14.95 5.85 -9.34
N GLU A 21 14.16 5.31 -8.41
CA GLU A 21 13.52 4.01 -8.47
C GLU A 21 12.27 3.95 -9.37
N ILE A 22 11.75 5.09 -9.86
CA ILE A 22 10.64 5.08 -10.81
C ILE A 22 11.07 4.45 -12.14
N VAL A 23 10.26 3.52 -12.63
CA VAL A 23 10.51 2.82 -13.89
C VAL A 23 9.58 3.39 -14.96
N ILE A 24 10.15 4.08 -15.95
CA ILE A 24 9.41 4.53 -17.14
C ILE A 24 9.33 3.36 -18.14
N ASP A 25 8.13 3.07 -18.64
CA ASP A 25 7.90 1.95 -19.54
C ASP A 25 8.61 2.16 -20.89
N SER A 26 9.36 1.14 -21.32
CA SER A 26 10.11 1.19 -22.58
C SER A 26 9.23 1.21 -23.84
N GLY A 27 7.99 0.72 -23.74
CA GLY A 27 7.00 0.73 -24.81
C GLY A 27 6.16 2.02 -24.85
N SER A 28 6.09 2.76 -23.75
CA SER A 28 5.41 4.05 -23.65
C SER A 28 6.11 4.98 -22.65
N LYS A 29 6.79 6.01 -23.17
CA LYS A 29 7.47 7.05 -22.37
C LYS A 29 6.56 7.89 -21.46
N PHE A 30 5.25 7.67 -21.54
CA PHE A 30 4.22 8.34 -20.73
C PHE A 30 3.56 7.39 -19.72
N ARG A 31 4.10 6.18 -19.58
CA ARG A 31 3.71 5.22 -18.56
C ARG A 31 4.89 5.00 -17.62
N ALA A 32 4.62 4.96 -16.33
CA ALA A 32 5.64 4.74 -15.32
C ALA A 32 5.09 3.91 -14.16
N SER A 33 5.97 3.27 -13.41
CA SER A 33 5.61 2.56 -12.18
C SER A 33 6.58 2.90 -11.05
N LEU A 34 6.05 3.05 -9.85
CA LEU A 34 6.79 3.36 -8.63
C LEU A 34 6.29 2.49 -7.48
N GLU A 35 7.21 1.90 -6.73
CA GLU A 35 6.87 1.24 -5.46
C GLU A 35 7.05 2.23 -4.31
N LEU A 36 5.97 2.49 -3.59
CA LEU A 36 5.94 3.40 -2.45
C LEU A 36 6.01 2.59 -1.15
N PRO A 37 7.06 2.77 -0.32
CA PRO A 37 7.13 2.08 0.96
C PRO A 37 6.02 2.53 1.88
N VAL A 38 5.42 1.59 2.61
CA VAL A 38 4.34 1.88 3.57
C VAL A 38 4.85 1.58 4.98
N SER A 39 5.17 2.63 5.73
CA SER A 39 5.59 2.55 7.12
C SER A 39 4.70 3.48 7.96
N PRO A 40 3.61 2.96 8.54
CA PRO A 40 2.77 3.74 9.43
C PRO A 40 3.56 4.40 10.56
N ARG A 41 3.26 5.67 10.82
CA ARG A 41 3.87 6.44 11.92
C ARG A 41 3.47 5.88 13.28
N ASN A 42 2.25 5.36 13.38
CA ASN A 42 1.77 4.56 14.50
C ASN A 42 1.50 3.14 13.98
N PRO A 43 2.02 2.08 14.64
CA PRO A 43 1.78 0.71 14.19
C PRO A 43 0.28 0.40 14.04
N LEU A 44 -0.09 -0.19 12.91
CA LEU A 44 -1.47 -0.54 12.61
C LEU A 44 -1.89 -1.77 13.42
N LYS A 45 -2.87 -1.59 14.32
CA LYS A 45 -3.50 -2.70 15.04
C LYS A 45 -4.39 -3.48 14.08
N VAL A 46 -4.19 -4.79 13.97
CA VAL A 46 -4.94 -5.68 13.06
C VAL A 46 -5.39 -6.96 13.76
N ILE A 47 -6.55 -7.47 13.36
CA ILE A 47 -7.02 -8.83 13.70
C ILE A 47 -7.19 -9.60 12.40
N PHE A 48 -6.69 -10.84 12.37
CA PHE A 48 -6.76 -11.71 11.21
C PHE A 48 -7.90 -12.71 11.35
N LEU A 49 -8.97 -12.54 10.59
CA LEU A 49 -10.14 -13.42 10.62
C LEU A 49 -10.26 -14.22 9.33
N ARG A 50 -10.76 -15.46 9.43
CA ARG A 50 -11.14 -16.19 8.22
C ARG A 50 -12.37 -15.52 7.59
N PRO A 51 -12.41 -15.38 6.25
CA PRO A 51 -13.64 -15.06 5.56
C PRO A 51 -14.68 -16.14 5.87
N GLN A 52 -15.73 -15.79 6.63
CA GLN A 52 -16.80 -16.74 6.92
C GLN A 52 -17.57 -16.98 5.61
N PRO A 53 -17.63 -18.22 5.09
CA PRO A 53 -18.53 -18.50 4.00
C PRO A 53 -19.96 -18.26 4.51
N SER A 54 -20.74 -17.46 3.80
CA SER A 54 -22.14 -17.24 4.09
C SER A 54 -22.94 -18.53 3.84
N LEU A 55 -22.80 -19.52 4.71
CA LEU A 55 -23.74 -20.64 4.76
C LEU A 55 -25.00 -20.19 5.51
N PRO A 56 -26.20 -20.53 5.02
CA PRO A 56 -27.40 -20.48 5.84
C PRO A 56 -27.18 -21.41 7.03
N SER A 57 -27.29 -20.86 8.24
CA SER A 57 -27.26 -21.65 9.47
C SER A 57 -28.31 -22.76 9.38
N PRO A 58 -27.92 -24.05 9.42
CA PRO A 58 -28.90 -25.11 9.56
C PRO A 58 -29.58 -24.95 10.93
N PRO A 59 -30.90 -25.17 11.04
CA PRO A 59 -31.58 -25.09 12.33
C PRO A 59 -30.99 -26.14 13.26
N ALA A 60 -30.64 -25.71 14.47
CA ALA A 60 -30.12 -26.56 15.53
C ALA A 60 -30.97 -27.82 15.68
N SER A 61 -30.37 -28.98 15.42
CA SER A 61 -30.92 -30.27 15.86
C SER A 61 -29.86 -30.95 16.72
N LEU A 62 -30.17 -31.01 18.01
CA LEU A 62 -29.45 -31.71 19.06
C LEU A 62 -29.31 -33.19 18.73
N SER A 63 -28.08 -33.72 18.72
CA SER A 63 -27.78 -35.07 19.23
C SER A 63 -26.27 -35.25 19.43
N ALA A 64 -25.89 -35.47 20.68
CA ALA A 64 -24.54 -35.80 21.12
C ALA A 64 -24.12 -37.20 20.66
N ARG A 65 -22.82 -37.40 20.35
CA ARG A 65 -21.97 -38.53 20.78
C ARG A 65 -20.49 -38.14 20.71
N GLU A 66 -19.75 -38.45 21.77
CA GLU A 66 -18.29 -38.38 21.89
C GLU A 66 -17.63 -39.60 21.22
N ASP A 67 -16.49 -39.40 20.55
CA ASP A 67 -15.20 -40.13 20.64
C ASP A 67 -14.41 -39.99 19.32
N GLY A 68 -13.12 -39.62 19.39
CA GLY A 68 -12.18 -39.74 18.27
C GLY A 68 -11.37 -38.47 17.92
N ASP A 69 -10.12 -38.45 18.40
CA ASP A 69 -8.98 -37.61 17.99
C ASP A 69 -8.97 -37.14 16.52
N ALA A 70 -9.06 -35.82 16.30
CA ALA A 70 -8.52 -35.10 15.14
C ALA A 70 -8.58 -33.57 15.36
N LEU A 71 -7.40 -32.94 15.46
CA LEU A 71 -7.13 -31.51 15.31
C LEU A 71 -7.76 -30.55 16.34
N HIS A 72 -7.15 -30.47 17.53
CA HIS A 72 -7.10 -29.19 18.25
C HIS A 72 -6.13 -28.25 17.50
N ASP A 73 -6.61 -27.58 16.45
CA ASP A 73 -5.88 -26.48 15.82
C ASP A 73 -6.87 -25.49 15.16
N ASP A 74 -7.70 -24.86 15.99
CA ASP A 74 -8.40 -23.63 15.60
C ASP A 74 -8.93 -22.91 16.85
N ALA A 75 -8.05 -22.62 17.81
CA ALA A 75 -8.32 -21.46 18.64
C ALA A 75 -8.31 -20.27 17.68
N GLU A 76 -9.47 -19.65 17.48
CA GLU A 76 -9.61 -18.34 16.87
C GLU A 76 -8.65 -17.40 17.62
N GLU A 77 -7.42 -17.23 17.12
CA GLU A 77 -6.48 -16.24 17.65
C GLU A 77 -7.03 -14.86 17.27
N VAL A 78 -7.93 -14.35 18.12
CA VAL A 78 -8.54 -13.01 18.00
C VAL A 78 -7.62 -11.92 18.59
N GLU A 79 -6.40 -12.26 19.00
CA GLU A 79 -5.49 -11.29 19.59
C GLU A 79 -5.02 -10.24 18.57
N PRO A 80 -5.17 -8.94 18.88
CA PRO A 80 -4.68 -7.88 18.01
C PRO A 80 -3.16 -7.96 17.84
N CYS A 81 -2.72 -7.95 16.58
CA CYS A 81 -1.32 -7.79 16.22
C CYS A 81 -1.04 -6.34 15.84
N SER A 82 0.23 -5.91 15.85
CA SER A 82 0.64 -4.58 15.38
C SER A 82 1.62 -4.68 14.23
N LEU A 83 1.33 -4.00 13.13
CA LEU A 83 2.19 -3.93 11.93
C LEU A 83 2.83 -2.55 11.84
N SER A 84 4.16 -2.48 11.88
CA SER A 84 4.96 -1.26 11.72
C SER A 84 5.40 -1.02 10.28
N HIS A 85 5.46 -2.07 9.47
CA HIS A 85 5.71 -2.01 8.04
C HIS A 85 4.70 -2.87 7.30
N LEU A 86 4.18 -2.32 6.22
CA LEU A 86 3.27 -2.99 5.30
C LEU A 86 3.97 -3.16 3.94
N PRO A 87 3.64 -4.23 3.17
CA PRO A 87 4.15 -4.39 1.82
C PRO A 87 3.91 -3.14 0.98
N PRO A 88 4.86 -2.77 0.11
CA PRO A 88 4.82 -1.51 -0.61
C PRO A 88 3.58 -1.41 -1.51
N LEU A 89 3.15 -0.16 -1.71
CA LEU A 89 2.10 0.18 -2.66
C LEU A 89 2.74 0.36 -4.04
N LYS A 90 2.33 -0.44 -5.02
CA LYS A 90 2.74 -0.25 -6.40
C LYS A 90 1.78 0.72 -7.08
N LEU A 91 2.31 1.88 -7.46
CA LEU A 91 1.63 2.91 -8.22
C LEU A 91 2.03 2.79 -9.69
N GLU A 92 1.06 2.62 -10.58
CA GLU A 92 1.25 2.75 -12.02
C GLU A 92 0.58 4.03 -12.50
N ILE A 93 1.30 4.76 -13.34
CA ILE A 93 0.95 6.09 -13.83
C ILE A 93 0.89 6.00 -15.35
N GLU A 94 -0.17 6.53 -15.93
CA GLU A 94 -0.29 6.75 -17.37
C GLU A 94 -0.77 8.17 -17.64
N LEU A 95 0.01 8.90 -18.44
CA LEU A 95 -0.28 10.27 -18.84
C LEU A 95 -0.89 10.27 -20.25
N PRO A 96 -2.24 10.32 -20.37
CA PRO A 96 -2.90 10.23 -21.67
C PRO A 96 -2.61 11.47 -22.52
N ASP A 97 -2.94 11.38 -23.80
CA ASP A 97 -2.97 12.57 -24.66
C ASP A 97 -3.95 13.60 -24.10
N GLY A 98 -3.51 14.86 -24.05
CA GLY A 98 -4.26 15.96 -23.46
C GLY A 98 -3.98 16.20 -21.97
N TYR A 99 -3.25 15.32 -21.28
CA TYR A 99 -2.70 15.67 -19.96
C TYR A 99 -1.61 16.75 -20.10
N PRO A 100 -1.53 17.75 -19.20
CA PRO A 100 -2.41 17.95 -18.04
C PRO A 100 -3.68 18.75 -18.35
N ARG A 101 -3.74 19.49 -19.45
CA ARG A 101 -4.74 20.58 -19.62
C ARG A 101 -6.17 20.13 -19.92
N LEU A 102 -6.35 18.96 -20.52
CA LEU A 102 -7.62 18.48 -21.07
C LEU A 102 -8.08 17.15 -20.46
N SER A 103 -7.16 16.37 -19.89
CA SER A 103 -7.46 15.05 -19.37
C SER A 103 -6.63 14.75 -18.13
N PRO A 104 -7.21 14.10 -17.11
CA PRO A 104 -6.50 13.72 -15.89
C PRO A 104 -5.49 12.59 -16.17
N PRO A 105 -4.52 12.39 -15.27
CA PRO A 105 -3.66 11.22 -15.32
C PRO A 105 -4.48 9.99 -14.94
N ARG A 106 -4.04 8.81 -15.39
CA ARG A 106 -4.64 7.53 -15.04
C ARG A 106 -3.74 6.83 -14.04
N PHE A 107 -4.30 6.50 -12.88
CA PHE A 107 -3.60 5.79 -11.83
C PHE A 107 -4.15 4.37 -11.68
N SER A 108 -3.25 3.42 -11.44
CA SER A 108 -3.56 2.08 -10.97
C SER A 108 -2.75 1.83 -9.71
N ILE A 109 -3.40 1.32 -8.66
CA ILE A 109 -2.80 1.09 -7.35
C ILE A 109 -3.00 -0.38 -7.01
N THR A 110 -1.89 -1.05 -6.70
CA THR A 110 -1.90 -2.48 -6.32
C THR A 110 -0.98 -2.72 -5.13
N THR A 111 -1.22 -3.81 -4.40
CA THR A 111 -0.37 -4.27 -3.30
C THR A 111 -0.15 -5.76 -3.46
N ASN A 112 1.00 -6.27 -3.00
CA ASN A 112 1.29 -7.70 -3.01
C ASN A 112 1.85 -8.15 -1.65
N PRO A 113 1.10 -8.93 -0.86
CA PRO A 113 -0.28 -9.39 -1.09
C PRO A 113 -1.30 -8.24 -1.10
N GLU A 114 -2.53 -8.48 -1.57
CA GLU A 114 -3.62 -7.49 -1.67
C GLU A 114 -4.20 -7.11 -0.29
N TRP A 115 -3.39 -6.47 0.54
CA TRP A 115 -3.76 -6.11 1.91
C TRP A 115 -4.59 -4.83 2.00
N LEU A 116 -4.57 -3.99 0.97
CA LEU A 116 -5.35 -2.77 0.90
C LEU A 116 -6.76 -3.07 0.37
N PRO A 117 -7.85 -2.72 1.10
CA PRO A 117 -9.21 -2.98 0.65
C PRO A 117 -9.52 -2.37 -0.73
N PRO A 118 -10.25 -3.07 -1.62
CA PRO A 118 -10.58 -2.56 -2.94
C PRO A 118 -11.34 -1.23 -2.93
N SER A 119 -12.17 -0.99 -1.90
CA SER A 119 -12.86 0.29 -1.71
C SER A 119 -11.89 1.44 -1.47
N LYS A 120 -10.83 1.21 -0.67
CA LYS A 120 -9.78 2.19 -0.42
C LYS A 120 -8.94 2.41 -1.67
N VAL A 121 -8.60 1.36 -2.43
CA VAL A 121 -7.91 1.50 -3.72
C VAL A 121 -8.71 2.40 -4.68
N ALA A 122 -10.01 2.16 -4.84
CA ALA A 122 -10.87 2.97 -5.69
C ALA A 122 -10.98 4.44 -5.22
N GLU A 123 -11.01 4.65 -3.90
CA GLU A 123 -10.97 5.98 -3.28
C GLU A 123 -9.67 6.70 -3.63
N LEU A 124 -8.51 6.06 -3.46
CA LEU A 124 -7.20 6.65 -3.76
C LEU A 124 -7.06 7.04 -5.24
N VAL A 125 -7.52 6.19 -6.16
CA VAL A 125 -7.52 6.50 -7.61
C VAL A 125 -8.42 7.70 -7.89
N THR A 126 -9.59 7.77 -7.24
CA THR A 126 -10.51 8.92 -7.37
C THR A 126 -9.91 10.20 -6.80
N CYS A 127 -9.18 10.12 -5.68
CA CYS A 127 -8.46 11.25 -5.08
C CYS A 127 -7.44 11.85 -6.04
N GLY A 128 -6.72 11.03 -6.81
CA GLY A 128 -5.76 11.54 -7.81
C GLY A 128 -6.42 12.39 -8.90
N LYS A 129 -7.62 11.99 -9.35
CA LYS A 129 -8.40 12.80 -10.28
C LYS A 129 -8.88 14.11 -9.65
N LYS A 130 -9.38 14.07 -8.41
CA LYS A 130 -9.83 15.28 -7.69
C LYS A 130 -8.68 16.26 -7.48
N LEU A 131 -7.51 15.77 -7.07
CA LEU A 131 -6.31 16.58 -6.89
C LEU A 131 -5.94 17.31 -8.19
N TRP A 132 -6.00 16.64 -9.33
CA TRP A 132 -5.78 17.27 -10.63
C TRP A 132 -6.78 18.41 -10.92
N GLU A 133 -8.07 18.22 -10.61
CA GLU A 133 -9.11 19.25 -10.76
C GLU A 133 -8.85 20.45 -9.82
N GLU A 134 -8.50 20.17 -8.56
CA GLU A 134 -8.21 21.18 -7.53
C GLU A 134 -6.95 22.00 -7.81
N CYS A 135 -5.93 21.38 -8.41
CA CYS A 135 -4.71 22.04 -8.87
C CYS A 135 -4.88 22.79 -10.21
N GLY A 136 -6.12 22.93 -10.72
CA GLY A 136 -6.39 23.72 -11.92
C GLY A 136 -6.02 23.01 -13.23
N MET A 137 -6.02 21.67 -13.24
CA MET A 137 -5.71 20.84 -14.40
C MET A 137 -4.25 20.99 -14.88
N ASP A 138 -3.32 20.94 -13.92
CA ASP A 138 -1.87 21.07 -14.14
C ASP A 138 -1.12 19.76 -13.85
N VAL A 139 0.22 19.77 -13.96
CA VAL A 139 1.12 18.70 -13.56
C VAL A 139 1.00 18.41 -12.05
N ILE A 140 0.69 17.16 -11.67
CA ILE A 140 0.36 16.79 -10.29
C ILE A 140 1.00 15.49 -9.80
N ILE A 141 1.86 14.83 -10.59
CA ILE A 141 2.38 13.50 -10.25
C ILE A 141 3.17 13.53 -8.94
N PHE A 142 3.99 14.56 -8.72
CA PHE A 142 4.70 14.72 -7.44
C PHE A 142 3.72 14.90 -6.28
N ALA A 143 2.75 15.81 -6.42
CA ALA A 143 1.78 16.10 -5.37
C ALA A 143 0.94 14.86 -5.02
N TYR A 144 0.61 14.04 -6.02
CA TYR A 144 -0.10 12.79 -5.79
C TYR A 144 0.76 11.73 -5.10
N ILE A 145 2.04 11.59 -5.48
CA ILE A 145 2.98 10.69 -4.79
C ILE A 145 3.13 11.11 -3.32
N ASP A 146 3.37 12.39 -3.06
CA ASP A 146 3.47 12.95 -1.70
C ASP A 146 2.20 12.68 -0.89
N HIS A 147 1.02 12.90 -1.49
CA HIS A 147 -0.25 12.60 -0.85
C HIS A 147 -0.38 11.11 -0.48
N LEU A 148 -0.01 10.18 -1.37
CA LEU A 148 -0.01 8.75 -1.10
C LEU A 148 0.98 8.37 0.02
N GLN A 149 2.15 9.00 0.06
CA GLN A 149 3.14 8.78 1.13
C GLN A 149 2.59 9.24 2.48
N GLN A 150 1.99 10.42 2.55
CA GLN A 150 1.34 10.94 3.77
C GLN A 150 0.18 10.05 4.24
N LEU A 151 -0.61 9.52 3.30
CA LEU A 151 -1.64 8.53 3.63
C LEU A 151 -1.01 7.22 4.12
N GLY A 152 0.09 6.77 3.53
CA GLY A 152 0.85 5.60 3.99
C GLY A 152 1.32 5.73 5.44
N GLU A 153 1.84 6.90 5.83
CA GLU A 153 2.19 7.21 7.23
C GLU A 153 1.00 7.11 8.18
N ARG A 154 -0.21 7.37 7.68
CA ARG A 154 -1.48 7.29 8.41
C ARG A 154 -2.19 5.94 8.25
N SER A 155 -1.51 4.92 7.72
CA SER A 155 -2.12 3.62 7.41
C SER A 155 -3.34 3.72 6.49
N PHE A 156 -3.31 4.65 5.53
CA PHE A 156 -4.40 4.95 4.58
C PHE A 156 -5.76 5.22 5.23
N ASP A 157 -5.76 5.68 6.48
CA ASP A 157 -6.95 5.87 7.31
C ASP A 157 -7.85 4.61 7.35
N LEU A 158 -7.23 3.43 7.36
CA LEU A 158 -7.93 2.14 7.41
C LEU A 158 -8.66 1.94 8.75
N SER A 159 -8.19 2.58 9.81
CA SER A 159 -8.93 2.66 11.07
C SER A 159 -9.41 4.08 11.31
N THR A 160 -10.70 4.21 11.66
CA THR A 160 -11.30 5.47 12.11
C THR A 160 -10.93 5.79 13.56
N ASP A 161 -10.54 4.78 14.35
CA ASP A 161 -10.17 4.90 15.75
C ASP A 161 -8.82 4.18 16.00
N PRO A 162 -7.77 4.87 16.48
CA PRO A 162 -6.47 4.26 16.75
C PRO A 162 -6.50 3.12 17.79
N GLU A 163 -7.56 3.02 18.60
CA GLU A 163 -7.77 1.93 19.54
C GLU A 163 -8.49 0.72 18.94
N LEU A 164 -9.17 0.89 17.80
CA LEU A 164 -9.89 -0.19 17.15
C LEU A 164 -9.00 -0.89 16.10
N PRO A 165 -8.85 -2.23 16.17
CA PRO A 165 -8.07 -2.96 15.19
C PRO A 165 -8.81 -3.09 13.85
N VAL A 166 -8.04 -3.07 12.75
CA VAL A 166 -8.54 -3.35 11.41
C VAL A 166 -8.64 -4.85 11.20
N ILE A 167 -9.75 -5.31 10.62
CA ILE A 167 -9.94 -6.72 10.30
C ILE A 167 -9.35 -7.00 8.91
N LEU A 168 -8.42 -7.94 8.85
CA LEU A 168 -7.80 -8.43 7.62
C LEU A 168 -8.06 -9.93 7.45
N SER A 169 -7.99 -10.43 6.20
CA SER A 169 -8.12 -11.87 5.94
C SER A 169 -6.98 -12.65 6.58
N ARG A 170 -7.29 -13.80 7.21
CA ARG A 170 -6.29 -14.72 7.77
C ARG A 170 -5.27 -15.21 6.74
N ASP A 171 -5.64 -15.24 5.46
CA ASP A 171 -4.73 -15.62 4.36
C ASP A 171 -3.55 -14.64 4.22
N LEU A 172 -3.72 -13.39 4.67
CA LEU A 172 -2.69 -12.37 4.64
C LEU A 172 -1.74 -12.44 5.84
N LYS A 173 -2.10 -13.17 6.91
CA LYS A 173 -1.39 -13.12 8.20
C LYS A 173 0.09 -13.42 8.04
N VAL A 174 0.43 -14.56 7.45
CA VAL A 174 1.83 -15.00 7.31
C VAL A 174 2.64 -13.98 6.51
N ALA A 175 2.16 -13.60 5.33
CA ALA A 175 2.87 -12.68 4.45
C ALA A 175 3.09 -11.29 5.08
N LEU A 176 2.07 -10.75 5.78
CA LEU A 176 2.19 -9.45 6.44
C LEU A 176 3.10 -9.48 7.66
N MET A 177 3.01 -10.52 8.49
CA MET A 177 3.88 -10.66 9.66
C MET A 177 5.33 -10.90 9.28
N ASP A 178 5.58 -11.74 8.27
CA ASP A 178 6.93 -11.97 7.74
C ASP A 178 7.53 -10.69 7.17
N PHE A 179 6.76 -9.93 6.39
CA PHE A 179 7.21 -8.65 5.84
C PHE A 179 7.54 -7.63 6.94
N ASP A 180 6.69 -7.50 7.95
CA ASP A 180 6.93 -6.58 9.08
C ASP A 180 8.22 -6.95 9.83
N MET A 181 8.36 -8.23 10.18
CA MET A 181 9.53 -8.73 10.89
C MET A 181 10.83 -8.54 10.09
N GLN A 182 10.81 -8.88 8.79
CA GLN A 182 11.97 -8.69 7.91
C GLN A 182 12.32 -7.22 7.76
N SER A 183 11.33 -6.35 7.58
CA SER A 183 11.53 -4.90 7.44
C SER A 183 12.14 -4.28 8.69
N ARG A 184 11.65 -4.66 9.88
CA ARG A 184 12.22 -4.22 11.17
C ARG A 184 13.67 -4.67 11.33
N ARG A 185 13.95 -5.91 10.97
CA ARG A 185 15.32 -6.46 11.03
C ARG A 185 16.25 -5.72 10.08
N GLN A 186 15.84 -5.50 8.83
CA GLN A 186 16.65 -4.78 7.84
C GLN A 186 16.95 -3.34 8.28
N LYS A 187 15.95 -2.61 8.83
CA LYS A 187 16.19 -1.27 9.38
C LYS A 187 17.19 -1.30 10.53
N PHE A 188 17.04 -2.23 11.47
CA PHE A 188 17.99 -2.38 12.57
C PHE A 188 19.41 -2.69 12.08
N GLU A 189 19.55 -3.59 11.10
CA GLU A 189 20.85 -3.92 10.51
C GLU A 189 21.46 -2.67 9.84
N GLN A 190 20.70 -1.93 9.04
CA GLN A 190 21.16 -0.68 8.39
C GLN A 190 21.61 0.38 9.41
N GLU A 191 20.84 0.60 10.47
CA GLU A 191 21.19 1.54 11.56
C GLU A 191 22.43 1.07 12.33
N THR A 192 22.64 -0.24 12.47
CA THR A 192 23.81 -0.80 13.16
C THR A 192 25.10 -0.62 12.35
N PHE A 193 25.03 -0.54 11.02
CA PHE A 193 26.20 -0.28 10.17
C PHE A 193 26.63 1.18 10.12
N GLU A 194 25.77 2.15 10.47
CA GLU A 194 26.14 3.57 10.50
C GLU A 194 27.07 3.96 11.67
N CYS A 195 27.36 3.04 12.61
CA CYS A 195 28.31 3.24 13.72
C CYS A 195 29.72 2.63 13.48
N GLY A 196 30.08 2.33 12.22
CA GLY A 196 31.29 1.57 11.88
C GLY A 196 32.51 2.34 11.36
N GLU A 197 32.42 3.62 11.03
CA GLU A 197 33.58 4.38 10.53
C GLU A 197 33.73 5.74 11.21
N MET A 198 34.48 5.77 12.32
CA MET A 198 35.26 6.95 12.68
C MET A 198 36.70 6.57 13.06
N LEU A 199 37.55 6.63 12.03
CA LEU A 199 38.94 7.11 11.99
C LEU A 199 40.04 6.35 12.76
N ALA A 200 40.79 5.53 12.03
CA ALA A 200 42.23 5.42 12.23
C ALA A 200 42.94 6.56 11.49
N ARG A 201 43.46 7.56 12.21
CA ARG A 201 44.61 8.37 11.80
C ARG A 201 45.21 9.09 12.99
#